data_AF-A0A1V5QV02-F1
#
_entry.id   AF-A0A1V5QV02-F1
#
_cell.length_a   1.000
_cell.length_b   1.000
_cell.length_c   1.000
_cell.angle_alpha   90.00
_cell.angle_beta   90.00
_cell.angle_gamma   90.00
#
_symmetry.space_group_name_H-M   'P 1'
#
loop_
_entity.id
_entity.type
_entity.pdbx_description
1 polymer ?
#
loop_
_entity_poly.entity_id
_entity_poly.type
_entity_poly.pdbx_seq_one_letter_code
_entity_poly.pdbx_strand_id
1 'polypeptide(L)'
;MREVHEALLPERQLGYTTVLKTMQIMVEKGLLNRDESRRSHVYTPVEQEEQTLANLVRGLLARAFGGSSRKLVLAALQEAPLTPEEEATLIAEIRKARSSR
;
A
#
# COMPACT_ATOMS: atom_id res chain seq x y z
N MET A 1 -12.28 -15.03 -3.50
CA MET A 1 -11.16 -15.72 -2.81
C MET A 1 -10.22 -16.40 -3.82
N ARG A 2 -10.72 -17.32 -4.66
CA ARG A 2 -9.90 -17.98 -5.71
C ARG A 2 -9.10 -16.96 -6.54
N GLU A 3 -9.74 -15.88 -6.98
CA GLU A 3 -9.08 -14.79 -7.72
C GLU A 3 -7.92 -14.13 -6.96
N VAL A 4 -8.04 -13.93 -5.64
CA VAL A 4 -6.97 -13.34 -4.81
C VAL A 4 -5.81 -14.32 -4.65
N HIS A 5 -6.12 -15.61 -4.46
CA HIS A 5 -5.10 -16.65 -4.40
C HIS A 5 -4.37 -16.78 -5.74
N GLU A 6 -5.09 -16.79 -6.85
CA GLU A 6 -4.53 -16.83 -8.21
C GLU A 6 -3.65 -15.60 -8.52
N ALA A 7 -4.07 -14.41 -8.11
CA ALA A 7 -3.28 -13.19 -8.28
C ALA A 7 -1.98 -13.18 -7.46
N LEU A 8 -1.94 -13.89 -6.32
CA LEU A 8 -0.77 -13.95 -5.45
C LEU A 8 0.21 -15.08 -5.80
N LEU A 9 -0.22 -16.08 -6.56
CA LEU A 9 0.61 -17.23 -6.97
C LEU A 9 1.93 -16.84 -7.69
N PRO A 10 1.98 -15.84 -8.58
CA PRO A 10 3.21 -15.48 -9.29
C PRO A 10 4.30 -14.93 -8.37
N GLU A 11 3.91 -14.24 -7.29
CA GLU A 11 4.86 -13.55 -6.40
C GLU A 11 5.17 -14.36 -5.14
N ARG A 12 4.22 -15.19 -4.68
CA ARG A 12 4.37 -16.01 -3.47
C ARG A 12 3.59 -17.32 -3.59
N GLN A 13 4.26 -18.45 -3.33
CA GLN A 13 3.59 -19.75 -3.13
C GLN A 13 2.86 -19.79 -1.78
N LEU A 14 1.82 -18.97 -1.62
CA LEU A 14 0.98 -18.98 -0.43
C LEU A 14 -0.06 -20.09 -0.55
N GLY A 15 -0.18 -20.89 0.51
CA GLY A 15 -1.27 -21.84 0.62
C GLY A 15 -2.63 -21.13 0.65
N TYR A 16 -3.64 -21.78 0.06
CA TYR A 16 -5.01 -21.25 -0.01
C TYR A 16 -5.56 -20.83 1.37
N THR A 17 -5.30 -21.62 2.42
CA THR A 17 -5.76 -21.31 3.78
C THR A 17 -5.06 -20.10 4.38
N THR A 18 -3.81 -19.82 4.01
CA THR A 18 -3.08 -18.62 4.44
C THR A 18 -3.72 -17.37 3.85
N VAL A 19 -4.03 -17.39 2.55
CA VAL A 19 -4.76 -16.27 1.91
C VAL A 19 -6.11 -16.07 2.59
N LEU A 20 -6.85 -17.16 2.86
CA LEU A 20 -8.14 -17.07 3.53
C LEU A 20 -8.02 -16.43 4.91
N LYS A 21 -7.05 -16.88 5.72
CA LYS A 21 -6.88 -16.36 7.08
C LYS A 21 -6.47 -14.89 7.09
N THR A 22 -5.61 -14.48 6.14
CA THR A 22 -5.25 -13.07 5.97
C THR A 22 -6.48 -12.22 5.63
N MET A 23 -7.33 -12.66 4.69
CA MET A 23 -8.55 -11.94 4.32
C MET A 23 -9.51 -11.83 5.52
N GLN A 24 -9.66 -12.88 6.32
CA GLN A 24 -10.47 -12.85 7.54
C GLN A 24 -9.93 -11.85 8.57
N ILE A 25 -8.62 -11.86 8.82
CA ILE A 25 -7.98 -10.90 9.74
C ILE A 25 -8.18 -9.46 9.25
N MET A 26 -8.13 -9.23 7.94
CA MET A 26 -8.37 -7.90 7.37
C MET A 26 -9.82 -7.45 7.55
N VAL A 27 -10.80 -8.36 7.47
CA VAL A 27 -12.20 -8.06 7.82
C VAL A 27 -12.35 -7.77 9.32
N GLU A 28 -11.76 -8.60 10.19
CA GLU A 28 -11.77 -8.38 11.64
C GLU A 28 -11.14 -7.04 12.04
N LYS A 29 -10.14 -6.58 11.28
CA LYS A 29 -9.49 -5.26 11.45
C LYS A 29 -10.24 -4.11 10.76
N GLY A 30 -11.36 -4.37 10.10
CA GLY A 30 -12.14 -3.35 9.39
C GLY A 30 -11.46 -2.78 8.14
N LEU A 31 -10.51 -3.51 7.54
CA LEU A 31 -9.82 -3.12 6.30
C LEU A 31 -10.57 -3.59 5.05
N LEU A 32 -11.36 -4.65 5.18
CA LEU A 32 -12.18 -5.22 4.11
C LEU A 32 -13.62 -5.40 4.58
N ASN A 33 -14.56 -5.15 3.67
CA ASN A 33 -15.92 -5.64 3.78
C ASN A 33 -16.01 -7.04 3.16
N ARG A 34 -16.87 -7.88 3.72
CA ARG A 34 -17.18 -9.20 3.18
C ARG A 34 -18.68 -9.28 2.89
N ASP A 35 -19.03 -9.56 1.64
CA ASP A 35 -20.39 -9.87 1.25
C ASP A 35 -20.68 -11.36 1.51
N GLU A 36 -21.67 -11.62 2.36
CA GLU A 36 -22.13 -12.96 2.73
C GLU A 36 -23.41 -13.40 2.00
N SER A 37 -23.98 -12.54 1.15
CA SER A 37 -25.19 -12.84 0.38
C SER A 37 -24.98 -13.90 -0.72
N ARG A 38 -23.72 -14.16 -1.10
CA ARG A 38 -23.35 -15.13 -2.13
C ARG A 38 -22.50 -16.26 -1.54
N ARG A 39 -22.65 -17.45 -2.14
CA ARG A 39 -21.80 -18.63 -1.85
C ARG A 39 -20.31 -18.35 -2.02
N SER A 40 -19.95 -17.45 -2.93
CA SER A 40 -18.60 -16.92 -3.07
C SER A 40 -18.44 -15.67 -2.20
N HIS A 41 -17.55 -15.73 -1.22
CA HIS A 41 -17.19 -14.55 -0.43
C HIS A 41 -16.50 -13.52 -1.33
N VAL A 42 -17.19 -12.40 -1.55
CA VAL A 42 -16.66 -11.22 -2.23
C VAL A 42 -16.12 -10.28 -1.16
N TYR A 43 -14.90 -9.81 -1.37
CA TYR A 43 -14.23 -8.87 -0.47
C TYR A 43 -14.05 -7.55 -1.18
N THR A 44 -14.32 -6.45 -0.49
CA THR A 44 -14.10 -5.09 -1.03
C THR A 44 -13.30 -4.26 -0.03
N PRO A 45 -12.38 -3.40 -0.49
CA PRO A 45 -11.63 -2.52 0.39
C PRO A 45 -12.54 -1.50 1.06
N VAL A 46 -12.30 -1.23 2.35
CA VAL A 46 -13.03 -0.20 3.11
C VAL A 46 -12.49 1.19 2.79
N GLU A 47 -11.18 1.30 2.54
CA GLU A 47 -10.47 2.55 2.27
C GLU A 47 -9.84 2.51 0.87
N GLN A 48 -9.68 3.69 0.26
CA GLN A 48 -8.93 3.82 -0.98
C GLN A 48 -7.44 3.53 -0.77
N GLU A 49 -6.76 3.12 -1.84
CA GLU A 49 -5.34 2.79 -1.80
C GLU A 49 -4.51 3.99 -1.37
N GLU A 50 -4.81 5.17 -1.91
CA GLU A 50 -4.12 6.43 -1.62
C GLU A 50 -4.18 6.77 -0.13
N GLN A 51 -5.34 6.56 0.49
CA GLN A 51 -5.53 6.81 1.92
C GLN A 51 -4.76 5.80 2.78
N THR A 52 -4.72 4.54 2.34
CA THR A 52 -3.94 3.48 2.99
C THR A 52 -2.44 3.77 2.92
N LEU A 53 -1.94 4.14 1.74
CA LEU A 53 -0.54 4.51 1.52
C LEU A 53 -0.16 5.75 2.33
N ALA A 54 -1.00 6.79 2.34
CA ALA A 54 -0.75 7.99 3.14
C ALA A 54 -0.63 7.68 4.64
N ASN A 55 -1.47 6.78 5.16
CA ASN A 55 -1.41 6.33 6.55
C ASN A 55 -0.13 5.54 6.86
N LEU A 56 0.29 4.67 5.94
CA LEU A 56 1.53 3.91 6.06
C LEU A 56 2.75 4.85 6.10
N VAL A 57 2.85 5.78 5.13
CA VAL A 57 3.93 6.77 5.07
C VAL A 57 3.94 7.63 6.33
N ARG A 58 2.79 8.11 6.81
CA ARG A 58 2.70 8.89 8.05
C ARG A 58 3.20 8.10 9.26
N GLY A 59 2.83 6.84 9.37
CA GLY A 59 3.29 5.95 10.45
C GLY A 59 4.79 5.70 10.39
N LEU A 60 5.33 5.44 9.20
CA LEU A 60 6.77 5.24 8.99
C LEU A 60 7.55 6.51 9.32
N LEU A 61 7.06 7.67 8.85
CA LEU A 61 7.65 8.97 9.10
C LEU A 61 7.75 9.25 10.61
N ALA A 62 6.68 9.02 11.35
CA ALA A 62 6.63 9.25 12.80
C ALA A 62 7.53 8.28 13.58
N ARG A 63 7.49 6.99 13.26
CA ARG A 63 8.14 5.95 14.06
C ARG A 63 9.61 5.72 13.72
N ALA A 64 9.96 5.73 12.43
CA ALA A 64 11.31 5.35 11.97
C ALA A 64 12.17 6.57 11.62
N PHE A 65 11.56 7.67 11.16
CA PHE A 65 12.30 8.84 10.66
C PHE A 65 12.15 10.09 11.52
N GLY A 66 11.49 9.99 12.69
CA GLY A 66 11.33 11.11 13.63
C GLY A 66 10.64 12.34 13.03
N GLY A 67 9.67 12.13 12.13
CA GLY A 67 8.96 13.20 11.44
C GLY A 67 9.68 13.80 10.23
N SER A 68 10.91 13.38 9.93
CA SER A 68 11.74 14.04 8.90
C SER A 68 11.49 13.50 7.50
N SER A 69 10.68 14.21 6.70
CA SER A 69 10.38 13.84 5.31
C SER A 69 11.64 13.76 4.44
N ARG A 70 12.62 14.63 4.70
CA ARG A 70 13.92 14.61 4.00
C ARG A 70 14.67 13.29 4.19
N LYS A 71 14.65 12.72 5.40
CA LYS A 71 15.35 11.48 5.71
C LYS A 71 14.66 10.29 5.05
N LEU A 72 13.32 10.29 5.04
CA LEU A 72 12.53 9.25 4.38
C LEU A 72 12.78 9.23 2.87
N VAL A 73 12.72 10.39 2.20
CA VAL A 73 12.97 10.48 0.75
C VAL A 73 14.41 10.07 0.43
N LEU A 74 15.39 10.54 1.19
CA LEU A 74 16.78 10.17 0.97
C LEU A 74 17.00 8.65 1.12
N ALA A 75 16.43 8.03 2.15
CA ALA A 75 16.54 6.59 2.34
C ALA A 75 15.86 5.81 1.20
N ALA A 76 14.68 6.25 0.74
CA ALA A 76 13.99 5.63 -0.39
C ALA A 76 14.83 5.68 -1.67
N LEU A 77 15.45 6.83 -1.97
CA LEU A 77 16.30 7.01 -3.16
C LEU A 77 17.62 6.24 -3.09
N GLN A 78 18.11 5.91 -1.89
CA GLN A 78 19.30 5.06 -1.72
C GLN A 78 19.00 3.59 -2.00
N GLU A 79 17.85 3.10 -1.55
CA GLU A 79 17.41 1.71 -1.77
C GLU A 79 16.89 1.49 -3.20
N ALA A 80 16.22 2.50 -3.77
CA ALA A 80 15.69 2.49 -5.12
C ALA A 80 16.10 3.77 -5.86
N PRO A 81 17.29 3.79 -6.49
CA PRO A 81 17.75 4.92 -7.27
C PRO A 81 16.82 5.19 -8.45
N LEU A 82 16.57 6.47 -8.72
CA LEU A 82 15.78 6.91 -9.87
C LEU A 82 16.65 7.04 -11.11
N THR A 83 16.05 6.85 -12.29
CA THR A 83 16.67 7.32 -13.53
C THR A 83 16.64 8.86 -13.60
N PRO A 84 17.48 9.49 -14.44
CA PRO A 84 17.44 10.94 -14.64
C PRO A 84 16.05 11.48 -15.05
N GLU A 85 15.28 10.70 -15.82
CA GLU A 85 13.93 11.04 -16.25
C GLU A 85 12.93 11.00 -15.09
N GLU A 86 13.02 9.97 -14.24
CA GLU A 86 12.19 9.83 -13.04
C GLU A 86 12.52 10.90 -12.00
N GLU A 87 13.80 11.24 -11.81
CA GLU A 87 14.23 12.32 -10.94
C GLU A 87 13.66 13.66 -11.39
N ALA A 88 13.76 13.98 -12.69
CA ALA A 88 13.22 15.21 -13.25
C ALA A 88 11.70 15.31 -13.05
N THR A 89 10.98 14.19 -13.26
CA THR A 89 9.54 14.10 -13.06
C THR A 89 9.17 14.31 -11.60
N LEU A 90 9.85 13.63 -10.67
CA LEU A 90 9.63 13.76 -9.23
C LEU A 90 9.86 15.20 -8.75
N ILE A 91 10.93 15.87 -9.21
CA ILE A 91 11.21 17.26 -8.86
C ILE A 91 10.09 18.19 -9.36
N ALA A 92 9.56 17.95 -10.55
CA ALA A 92 8.44 18.73 -11.09
C ALA A 92 7.16 18.55 -10.26
N GLU A 93 6.86 17.32 -9.85
CA GLU A 93 5.70 17.02 -9.00
C GLU A 93 5.81 17.64 -7.62
N ILE A 94 6.98 17.58 -6.97
CA ILE A 94 7.22 18.22 -5.68
C ILE A 94 7.02 19.74 -5.78
N ARG A 95 7.47 20.37 -6.87
CA ARG A 95 7.27 21.81 -7.10
C ARG A 95 5.79 22.15 -7.25
N LYS A 96 5.05 21.36 -8.04
CA LYS A 96 3.60 21.51 -8.22
C LYS A 96 2.83 21.34 -6.90
N ALA A 97 3.20 20.35 -6.10
CA ALA A 97 2.58 20.11 -4.79
C ALA A 97 2.82 21.27 -3.80
N ARG A 98 3.94 21.99 -3.94
CA ARG A 98 4.24 23.19 -3.15
C ARG A 98 3.52 24.45 -3.63
N SER A 99 3.16 24.56 -4.92
CA SER A 99 2.43 25.72 -5.45
C SER A 99 0.91 25.64 -5.24
N SER A 100 0.37 24.45 -4.96
CA SER A 100 -1.05 24.25 -4.65
C SER A 100 -1.38 24.34 -3.14
N ARG A 101 -0.47 24.87 -2.32
CA ARG A 101 -0.67 25.18 -0.90
C ARG A 101 -0.50 26.67 -0.66
#